data_AF-A0A1A8T8B6-F1
#
_entry.id   AF-A0A1A8T8B6-F1
#
_cell.length_a   1.000
_cell.length_b   1.000
_cell.length_c   1.000
_cell.angle_alpha   90.00
_cell.angle_beta   90.00
_cell.angle_gamma   90.00
#
_symmetry.space_group_name_H-M   'P 1'
#
loop_
_entity.id
_entity.type
_entity.pdbx_description
1 polymer ?
#
loop_
_entity_poly.entity_id
_entity_poly.type
_entity_poly.pdbx_seq_one_letter_code
_entity_poly.pdbx_strand_id
1 'polypeptide(L)' 'MFNIMELRIIRASVKASMDGLLEKLKTIDPDSDEAVEISNDLMFYQSILDTISENPEV' A
#
# COMPACT_ATOMS: atom_id res chain seq x y z
N MET A 1 14.91 14.62 0.94
CA MET A 1 13.47 14.92 1.10
C MET A 1 12.87 14.86 -0.29
N PHE A 2 11.84 14.04 -0.51
CA PHE A 2 11.18 13.94 -1.81
C PHE A 2 10.36 15.21 -2.10
N ASN A 3 10.28 15.62 -3.36
CA ASN A 3 9.42 16.70 -3.80
C ASN A 3 7.96 16.23 -3.99
N ILE A 4 7.03 17.18 -4.17
CA ILE A 4 5.59 16.90 -4.31
C ILE A 4 5.30 15.91 -5.47
N MET A 5 5.95 16.09 -6.63
CA MET A 5 5.75 15.18 -7.76
C MET A 5 6.24 13.76 -7.45
N GLU A 6 7.41 13.64 -6.83
CA GLU A 6 7.95 12.35 -6.40
C GLU A 6 7.01 11.67 -5.39
N LEU A 7 6.49 12.42 -4.41
CA LEU A 7 5.52 11.90 -3.43
C LEU A 7 4.20 11.47 -4.09
N ARG A 8 3.71 12.18 -5.10
CA ARG A 8 2.53 11.78 -5.90
C ARG A 8 2.78 10.47 -6.65
N ILE A 9 3.94 10.33 -7.28
CA ILE A 9 4.32 9.11 -8.01
C ILE A 9 4.44 7.93 -7.05
N ILE A 10 5.11 8.13 -5.90
CA ILE A 10 5.24 7.11 -4.85
C ILE A 10 3.85 6.70 -4.36
N ARG A 11 2.97 7.67 -4.04
CA ARG A 11 1.59 7.39 -3.60
C ARG A 11 0.82 6.56 -4.62
N ALA A 12 0.90 6.92 -5.90
CA ALA A 12 0.22 6.19 -6.96
C ALA A 12 0.76 4.75 -7.11
N SER A 13 2.08 4.57 -7.03
CA SER A 13 2.74 3.27 -7.10
C SER A 13 2.34 2.37 -5.92
N VAL A 14 2.37 2.90 -4.68
CA VAL A 14 1.97 2.16 -3.47
C VAL A 14 0.50 1.72 -3.57
N LYS A 15 -0.41 2.59 -4.02
CA LYS A 15 -1.81 2.23 -4.24
C LYS A 15 -1.97 1.10 -5.26
N ALA A 16 -1.27 1.16 -6.39
CA ALA A 16 -1.33 0.10 -7.39
C ALA A 16 -0.83 -1.26 -6.86
N SER A 17 0.23 -1.26 -6.04
CA SER A 17 0.69 -2.47 -5.35
C SER A 17 -0.34 -3.01 -4.36
N MET A 18 -0.98 -2.14 -3.57
CA MET A 18 -2.05 -2.53 -2.65
C MET A 18 -3.25 -3.13 -3.38
N ASP A 19 -3.68 -2.53 -4.50
CA ASP A 19 -4.79 -3.06 -5.30
C ASP A 19 -4.48 -4.48 -5.81
N GLY A 20 -3.25 -4.74 -6.26
CA GLY A 20 -2.82 -6.07 -6.68
C GLY A 20 -2.83 -7.10 -5.55
N LEU A 21 -2.38 -6.71 -4.36
CA LEU A 21 -2.41 -7.56 -3.16
C LEU A 21 -3.85 -7.85 -2.70
N LEU A 22 -4.72 -6.86 -2.74
CA LEU A 22 -6.15 -7.01 -2.41
C LEU A 22 -6.86 -7.94 -3.39
N GLU A 23 -6.56 -7.88 -4.69
CA GLU A 23 -7.09 -8.86 -5.65
C GLU A 23 -6.57 -10.26 -5.37
N LYS A 24 -5.29 -10.41 -5.02
CA LYS A 24 -4.71 -11.71 -4.67
C LYS A 24 -5.38 -12.32 -3.43
N LEU A 25 -5.61 -11.52 -2.39
CA LEU A 25 -6.32 -11.94 -1.17
C LEU A 25 -7.71 -12.54 -1.43
N LYS A 26 -8.40 -12.09 -2.49
CA LYS A 26 -9.72 -12.65 -2.86
C LYS A 26 -9.65 -14.06 -3.42
N THR A 27 -8.46 -14.53 -3.81
CA THR A 27 -8.28 -15.79 -4.53
C THR A 27 -7.60 -16.88 -3.72
N ILE A 28 -7.00 -16.53 -2.58
CA ILE A 28 -6.29 -17.45 -1.69
C ILE A 28 -7.13 -17.83 -0.48
N ASP A 29 -6.70 -18.89 0.22
CA ASP A 29 -7.32 -19.32 1.47
C ASP A 29 -7.05 -18.25 2.57
N PRO A 30 -8.10 -17.68 3.20
CA PRO A 30 -7.94 -16.67 4.25
C PRO A 30 -7.12 -17.12 5.46
N ASP A 31 -7.08 -18.42 5.73
CA ASP A 31 -6.37 -19.00 6.87
C ASP A 31 -4.95 -19.46 6.50
N SER A 32 -4.52 -19.21 5.26
CA SER A 32 -3.15 -19.51 4.81
C SER A 32 -2.13 -18.51 5.35
N ASP A 33 -0.89 -18.98 5.54
CA ASP A 33 0.24 -18.12 5.90
C ASP A 33 0.42 -16.98 4.87
N GLU A 34 0.15 -17.24 3.59
CA GLU A 34 0.21 -16.25 2.51
C GLU A 34 -0.81 -15.11 2.71
N ALA A 35 -2.03 -15.42 3.17
CA ALA A 35 -3.03 -14.40 3.47
C ALA A 35 -2.63 -13.51 4.65
N VAL A 36 -1.96 -14.09 5.66
CA VAL A 36 -1.40 -13.36 6.80
C VAL A 36 -0.26 -12.44 6.34
N GLU A 37 0.66 -12.93 5.51
CA GLU A 37 1.76 -12.13 4.96
C GLU A 37 1.24 -10.94 4.15
N ILE A 38 0.30 -11.18 3.22
CA ILE A 38 -0.28 -10.10 2.41
C ILE A 38 -1.01 -9.07 3.27
N SER A 39 -1.70 -9.51 4.33
CA SER A 39 -2.38 -8.59 5.25
C SER A 39 -1.38 -7.69 5.99
N ASN A 40 -0.23 -8.23 6.40
CA ASN A 40 0.85 -7.44 7.03
C ASN A 40 1.46 -6.42 6.05
N ASP A 41 1.70 -6.82 4.79
CA ASP A 41 2.22 -5.94 3.75
C ASP A 41 1.25 -4.77 3.47
N LEU A 42 -0.05 -5.06 3.42
CA LEU A 42 -1.09 -4.03 3.26
C LEU A 42 -1.09 -3.02 4.42
N MET A 43 -0.89 -3.46 5.65
CA MET A 43 -0.77 -2.57 6.81
C MET A 43 0.46 -1.66 6.70
N PHE A 44 1.59 -2.19 6.23
CA PHE A 44 2.80 -1.40 6.01
C PHE A 44 2.63 -0.36 4.91
N TYR A 45 2.03 -0.74 3.78
CA TYR A 45 1.71 0.19 2.69
C TYR A 45 0.72 1.27 3.11
N GLN A 46 -0.29 0.95 3.92
CA GLN A 46 -1.21 1.94 4.46
C GLN A 46 -0.47 2.98 5.32
N SER A 47 0.46 2.55 6.17
CA SER A 47 1.29 3.45 6.98
C SER A 47 2.13 4.43 6.13
N ILE A 48 2.65 3.95 4.99
CA ILE A 48 3.34 4.82 4.03
C ILE A 48 2.39 5.87 3.43
N LEU A 49 1.18 5.48 3.06
CA LEU A 49 0.18 6.41 2.50
C LEU A 49 -0.25 7.47 3.52
N ASP A 50 -0.38 7.10 4.79
CA ASP A 50 -0.74 8.01 5.86
C ASP A 50 0.36 9.06 6.06
N THR A 51 1.63 8.62 6.09
CA THR A 51 2.81 9.49 6.18
C THR A 51 2.89 10.49 5.01
N ILE A 52 2.54 10.05 3.79
CA ILE A 52 2.50 10.93 2.61
C ILE A 52 1.33 11.92 2.69
N SER A 53 0.18 11.50 3.21
CA SER A 53 -1.06 12.30 3.24
C SER A 53 -1.05 13.41 4.29
N GLU A 54 -0.24 13.30 5.34
CA GLU A 54 -0.01 14.36 6.34
C GLU A 54 0.73 15.59 5.77
N ASN A 55 1.16 15.55 4.50
CA ASN A 55 1.73 16.69 3.77
C ASN A 55 0.72 17.24 2.73
N PRO A 56 -0.22 18.13 3.12
CA PRO A 56 -1.34 18.57 2.27
C PRO A 56 -0.98 19.44 1.06
N GLU A 57 0.30 19.84 0.90
CA GLU A 57 0.78 20.47 -0.34
C GLU A 57 1.18 19.45 -1.42
N VAL A 58 1.06 18.15 -1.14
CA VAL A 58 1.21 17.04 -2.11
C VAL A 58 -0.09 16.73 -2.82
#